data_AF-A0A0F9KHI0-F1
#
_entry.id   AF-A0A0F9KHI0-F1
#
_cell.length_a   1.000
_cell.length_b   1.000
_cell.length_c   1.000
_cell.angle_alpha   90.00
_cell.angle_beta   90.00
_cell.angle_gamma   90.00
#
_symmetry.space_group_name_H-M   'P 1'
#
loop_
_entity.id
_entity.type
_entity.pdbx_description
1 polymer ?
#
loop_
_entity_poly.entity_id
_entity_poly.type
_entity_poly.pdbx_seq_one_letter_code
_entity_poly.pdbx_strand_id
1 'polypeptide(L)'
;AGLNVESGSGGQVVPVPFAGGQGWKIIYEPFTDGIDFTSTTLPKWQQTATGTGTTSPAGIHGVSLLPKTTSDNSGLHLQWTTPTLVFGSAGKKFYFETMATVTSSGGTMPEAESVVGFTSDVQTTGFVDTLGTAWAWNDGVAFCHLDAATEISLVVGNGGTLQTIGIGQDYVSGVALRLACYYDGSTYRLYVDGAEVASEARVTAPGGTACGASLYTKDGEAQSKDLLVNYLYLAVEL
;
A
#
# COMPACT_ATOMS: atom_id res chain seq x y z
N ALA A 1 1.95 -26.35 2.69
CA ALA A 1 1.93 -26.70 1.26
C ALA A 1 2.46 -25.50 0.51
N GLY A 2 3.54 -25.70 -0.28
CA GLY A 2 4.42 -24.64 -0.76
C GLY A 2 3.76 -23.73 -1.79
N LEU A 3 4.01 -22.42 -1.65
CA LEU A 3 3.69 -21.43 -2.66
C LEU A 3 4.75 -21.55 -3.76
N ASN A 4 4.31 -21.79 -4.99
CA ASN A 4 5.18 -21.99 -6.15
C ASN A 4 5.93 -20.70 -6.49
N VAL A 5 7.24 -20.83 -6.70
CA VAL A 5 8.09 -19.80 -7.29
C VAL A 5 7.98 -19.97 -8.79
N GLU A 6 7.24 -19.09 -9.47
CA GLU A 6 7.36 -19.01 -10.93
C GLU A 6 8.64 -18.25 -11.28
N SER A 7 9.64 -19.01 -11.74
CA SER A 7 10.81 -18.49 -12.42
C SER A 7 10.40 -18.01 -13.82
N GLY A 8 9.89 -16.79 -13.94
CA GLY A 8 9.39 -16.34 -15.24
C GLY A 8 8.80 -14.95 -15.28
N SER A 9 9.55 -13.91 -14.92
CA SER A 9 9.26 -12.57 -15.43
C SER A 9 10.57 -11.93 -15.88
N GLY A 10 10.59 -11.47 -17.14
CA GLY A 10 11.72 -10.74 -17.71
C GLY A 10 12.13 -9.64 -16.74
N GLY A 11 13.42 -9.63 -16.39
CA GLY A 11 13.96 -8.81 -15.32
C GLY A 11 13.56 -7.35 -15.47
N GLN A 12 12.54 -6.95 -14.72
CA GLN A 12 12.32 -5.56 -14.39
C GLN A 12 13.51 -5.20 -13.50
N VAL A 13 14.41 -4.37 -14.04
CA VAL A 13 15.59 -3.89 -13.31
C VAL A 13 15.06 -3.13 -12.09
N VAL A 14 15.09 -3.78 -10.93
CA VAL A 14 14.93 -3.12 -9.64
C VAL A 14 16.11 -2.13 -9.56
N PRO A 15 15.87 -0.79 -9.53
CA PRO A 15 16.95 0.19 -9.56
C PRO A 15 17.78 0.20 -8.26
N VAL A 16 17.22 -0.38 -7.20
CA VAL A 16 17.87 -0.55 -5.89
C VAL A 16 18.58 -1.91 -5.89
N PRO A 17 19.83 -2.02 -5.40
CA PRO A 17 20.57 -3.28 -5.37
C PRO A 17 19.91 -4.28 -4.42
N PHE A 18 18.89 -4.97 -4.90
CA PHE A 18 18.34 -6.16 -4.28
C PHE A 18 18.99 -7.37 -4.95
N ALA A 19 19.88 -8.06 -4.22
CA ALA A 19 20.38 -9.35 -4.63
C ALA A 19 19.27 -10.39 -4.37
N GLY A 20 18.38 -10.58 -5.34
CA GLY A 20 17.44 -11.70 -5.37
C GLY A 20 18.22 -13.01 -5.39
N GLY A 21 18.50 -13.56 -4.21
CA GLY A 21 19.35 -14.72 -3.97
C GLY A 21 19.09 -15.33 -2.59
N GLN A 22 19.80 -16.43 -2.27
CA GLN A 22 19.65 -17.17 -1.01
C GLN A 22 19.61 -16.22 0.20
N GLY A 23 18.52 -16.29 0.98
CA GLY A 23 18.32 -15.44 2.17
C GLY A 23 17.14 -14.47 2.10
N TRP A 24 16.37 -14.45 1.01
CA TRP A 24 15.18 -13.59 0.89
C TRP A 24 13.95 -14.36 0.43
N LYS A 25 12.78 -13.98 0.96
CA LYS A 25 11.46 -14.40 0.49
C LYS A 25 10.78 -13.22 -0.20
N ILE A 26 10.23 -13.47 -1.39
CA ILE A 26 9.62 -12.44 -2.23
C ILE A 26 8.11 -12.71 -2.34
N ILE A 27 7.33 -11.65 -2.25
CA ILE A 27 5.92 -11.57 -2.58
C ILE A 27 5.81 -10.52 -3.69
N TYR A 28 5.20 -10.92 -4.81
CA TYR A 28 4.89 -10.02 -5.91
C TYR A 28 3.44 -10.24 -6.31
N GLU A 29 2.65 -9.18 -6.26
CA GLU A 29 1.25 -9.15 -6.65
C GLU A 29 1.10 -8.16 -7.82
N PRO A 30 1.12 -8.63 -9.07
CA PRO A 30 0.78 -7.80 -10.22
C PRO A 30 -0.74 -7.67 -10.33
N PHE A 31 -1.24 -6.44 -10.44
CA PHE A 31 -2.65 -6.22 -10.70
C PHE A 31 -2.87 -6.14 -12.21
N THR A 32 -3.10 -7.28 -12.86
CA THR A 32 -3.47 -7.32 -14.28
C THR A 32 -4.99 -7.24 -14.46
N ASP A 33 -5.43 -6.67 -15.58
CA ASP A 33 -6.83 -6.44 -16.00
C ASP A 33 -7.89 -7.21 -15.20
N GLY A 34 -8.50 -6.52 -14.23
CA GLY A 34 -9.73 -6.95 -13.58
C GLY A 34 -9.54 -8.17 -12.70
N ILE A 35 -8.85 -7.98 -11.56
CA ILE A 35 -8.89 -8.94 -10.44
C ILE A 35 -10.36 -9.37 -10.24
N ASP A 36 -10.65 -10.64 -10.47
CA ASP A 36 -11.96 -11.19 -10.15
C ASP A 36 -12.00 -11.39 -8.64
N PHE A 37 -12.43 -10.35 -7.93
CA PHE A 37 -12.53 -10.27 -6.47
C PHE A 37 -13.52 -11.30 -5.87
N THR A 38 -14.09 -12.18 -6.71
CA THR A 38 -15.00 -13.26 -6.31
C THR A 38 -14.38 -14.65 -6.40
N SER A 39 -13.12 -14.76 -6.84
CA SER A 39 -12.52 -16.06 -7.18
C SER A 39 -12.28 -16.97 -5.99
N THR A 40 -12.39 -18.28 -6.24
CA THR A 40 -12.08 -19.37 -5.29
C THR A 40 -10.57 -19.57 -5.09
N THR A 41 -9.72 -18.81 -5.78
CA THR A 41 -8.26 -18.86 -5.75
C THR A 41 -7.67 -18.05 -4.59
N LEU A 42 -6.56 -18.52 -4.03
CA LEU A 42 -5.87 -17.92 -2.89
C LEU A 42 -4.61 -17.14 -3.35
N PRO A 43 -4.28 -15.99 -2.74
CA PRO A 43 -5.03 -15.32 -1.66
C PRO A 43 -6.33 -14.70 -2.17
N LYS A 44 -7.41 -14.87 -1.40
CA LYS A 44 -8.71 -14.24 -1.72
C LYS A 44 -8.68 -12.79 -1.29
N TRP A 45 -9.35 -11.93 -2.05
CA TRP A 45 -9.55 -10.52 -1.71
C TRP A 45 -10.96 -10.31 -1.14
N GLN A 46 -11.08 -9.48 -0.11
CA GLN A 46 -12.34 -8.98 0.42
C GLN A 46 -12.46 -7.50 0.10
N GLN A 47 -13.65 -7.13 -0.35
CA GLN A 47 -14.03 -5.74 -0.62
C GLN A 47 -14.94 -5.23 0.49
N THR A 48 -14.58 -4.09 1.07
CA THR A 48 -15.40 -3.37 2.06
C THR A 48 -15.56 -1.93 1.57
N ALA A 49 -16.78 -1.54 1.26
CA ALA A 49 -17.09 -0.18 0.80
C ALA A 49 -17.64 0.68 1.96
N THR A 50 -17.23 1.94 1.99
CA THR A 50 -17.87 3.00 2.76
C THR A 50 -18.63 3.88 1.77
N GLY A 51 -19.94 4.03 1.94
CA GLY A 51 -20.77 4.72 0.95
C GLY A 51 -20.86 3.94 -0.37
N THR A 52 -20.35 4.52 -1.47
CA THR A 52 -20.53 4.02 -2.84
C THR A 52 -19.25 3.44 -3.48
N GLY A 53 -18.20 3.23 -2.70
CA GLY A 53 -16.91 2.74 -3.19
C GLY A 53 -17.01 1.43 -3.98
N THR A 54 -16.32 1.37 -5.12
CA THR A 54 -16.28 0.18 -5.98
C THR A 54 -14.93 0.03 -6.67
N THR A 55 -14.70 -1.10 -7.32
CA THR A 55 -13.50 -1.36 -8.10
C THR A 55 -13.78 -1.29 -9.58
N SER A 56 -12.74 -1.04 -10.36
CA SER A 56 -12.72 -1.42 -11.77
C SER A 56 -11.35 -1.96 -12.17
N PRO A 57 -11.28 -2.76 -13.24
CA PRO A 57 -10.04 -2.91 -13.99
C PRO A 57 -9.51 -1.51 -14.32
N ALA A 58 -8.22 -1.28 -14.08
CA ALA A 58 -7.57 -0.07 -14.52
C ALA A 58 -6.70 -0.39 -15.73
N GLY A 59 -6.86 0.38 -16.80
CA GLY A 59 -6.26 0.16 -18.12
C GLY A 59 -4.87 -0.52 -18.12
N ILE A 60 -3.77 0.24 -18.10
CA ILE A 60 -2.41 -0.34 -18.18
C ILE A 60 -2.06 -1.05 -16.86
N HIS A 61 -2.60 -2.25 -16.67
CA HIS A 61 -2.26 -3.20 -15.60
C HIS A 61 -2.35 -2.59 -14.19
N GLY A 62 -3.58 -2.36 -13.71
CA GLY A 62 -3.79 -2.10 -12.28
C GLY A 62 -5.20 -2.35 -11.77
N VAL A 63 -5.39 -2.11 -10.48
CA VAL A 63 -6.71 -2.01 -9.85
C VAL A 63 -7.02 -0.55 -9.55
N SER A 64 -8.18 -0.09 -10.00
CA SER A 64 -8.73 1.21 -9.62
C SER A 64 -9.71 1.04 -8.48
N LEU A 65 -9.49 1.77 -7.39
CA LEU A 65 -10.44 1.97 -6.32
C LEU A 65 -11.17 3.28 -6.60
N LEU A 66 -12.50 3.20 -6.73
CA LEU A 66 -13.37 4.27 -7.24
C LEU A 66 -14.41 4.65 -6.18
N PRO A 67 -14.17 5.70 -5.37
CA PRO A 67 -15.22 6.30 -4.55
C PRO A 67 -16.21 7.03 -5.48
N LYS A 68 -17.33 6.38 -5.83
CA LYS A 68 -18.21 6.79 -6.95
C LYS A 68 -19.33 7.77 -6.55
N THR A 69 -19.04 8.82 -5.80
CA THR A 69 -20.05 9.88 -5.55
C THR A 69 -19.47 11.27 -5.42
N THR A 70 -20.33 12.28 -5.62
CA THR A 70 -20.08 13.69 -5.24
C THR A 70 -20.37 13.94 -3.75
N SER A 71 -20.26 12.92 -2.91
CA SER A 71 -20.48 13.01 -1.47
C SER A 71 -19.19 12.63 -0.78
N ASP A 72 -18.75 13.52 0.09
CA ASP A 72 -17.60 13.35 0.97
C ASP A 72 -17.65 12.01 1.75
N ASN A 73 -16.47 11.46 2.06
CA ASN A 73 -16.24 10.26 2.86
C ASN A 73 -16.72 8.93 2.25
N SER A 74 -16.76 8.84 0.93
CA SER A 74 -16.93 7.60 0.17
C SER A 74 -15.59 6.91 -0.04
N GLY A 75 -15.53 5.60 0.19
CA GLY A 75 -14.26 4.88 0.15
C GLY A 75 -14.37 3.41 -0.12
N LEU A 76 -13.22 2.80 -0.36
CA LEU A 76 -13.08 1.39 -0.64
C LEU A 76 -11.83 0.84 0.05
N HIS A 77 -11.99 -0.31 0.69
CA HIS A 77 -10.90 -1.12 1.20
C HIS A 77 -10.91 -2.49 0.50
N LEU A 78 -9.76 -2.87 -0.05
CA LEU A 78 -9.47 -4.20 -0.58
C LEU A 78 -8.38 -4.84 0.25
N GLN A 79 -8.62 -6.06 0.73
CA GLN A 79 -7.63 -6.77 1.54
C GLN A 79 -7.60 -8.27 1.31
N TRP A 80 -6.43 -8.90 1.47
CA TRP A 80 -6.34 -10.35 1.58
C TRP A 80 -7.18 -10.90 2.75
N THR A 81 -8.08 -11.85 2.47
CA THR A 81 -8.95 -12.46 3.50
C THR A 81 -8.21 -13.40 4.45
N THR A 82 -6.97 -13.78 4.11
CA THR A 82 -6.15 -14.66 4.92
C THR A 82 -4.75 -14.07 5.02
N PRO A 83 -4.56 -13.08 5.92
CA PRO A 83 -3.24 -12.55 6.28
C PRO A 83 -2.28 -13.68 6.68
N THR A 84 -1.13 -13.77 6.02
CA THR A 84 -0.10 -14.79 6.32
C THR A 84 1.30 -14.19 6.42
N LEU A 85 1.45 -12.91 6.09
CA LEU A 85 2.74 -12.23 6.14
C LEU A 85 3.01 -11.81 7.58
N VAL A 86 3.97 -12.45 8.22
CA VAL A 86 4.52 -11.97 9.49
C VAL A 86 5.85 -11.33 9.16
N PHE A 87 5.96 -10.01 9.40
CA PHE A 87 7.25 -9.34 9.36
C PHE A 87 8.16 -9.97 10.42
N GLY A 88 9.36 -10.38 10.01
CA GLY A 88 10.30 -11.11 10.86
C GLY A 88 10.77 -10.31 12.07
N SER A 89 11.84 -10.77 12.73
CA SER A 89 12.42 -10.01 13.84
C SER A 89 12.81 -8.59 13.38
N ALA A 90 12.78 -7.63 14.31
CA ALA A 90 13.06 -6.23 13.99
C ALA A 90 14.44 -5.99 13.31
N GLY A 91 15.38 -6.94 13.38
CA GLY A 91 16.67 -6.85 12.69
C GLY A 91 16.67 -7.35 11.24
N LYS A 92 15.59 -7.98 10.77
CA LYS A 92 15.48 -8.48 9.41
C LYS A 92 15.21 -7.36 8.44
N LYS A 93 15.94 -7.39 7.33
CA LYS A 93 15.81 -6.40 6.26
C LYS A 93 14.56 -6.67 5.44
N PHE A 94 13.99 -5.61 4.87
CA PHE A 94 12.95 -5.73 3.86
C PHE A 94 13.07 -4.66 2.78
N TYR A 95 12.52 -4.96 1.61
CA TYR A 95 12.28 -4.00 0.53
C TYR A 95 10.80 -4.06 0.16
N PHE A 96 10.10 -2.94 0.27
CA PHE A 96 8.72 -2.79 -0.16
C PHE A 96 8.67 -1.77 -1.31
N GLU A 97 7.97 -2.10 -2.39
CA GLU A 97 7.75 -1.20 -3.53
C GLU A 97 6.32 -1.34 -4.05
N THR A 98 5.78 -0.21 -4.51
CA THR A 98 4.51 -0.16 -5.24
C THR A 98 4.54 0.97 -6.26
N MET A 99 3.61 0.92 -7.21
CA MET A 99 3.34 2.04 -8.11
C MET A 99 1.88 2.42 -7.97
N ALA A 100 1.65 3.69 -7.66
CA ALA A 100 0.34 4.27 -7.41
C ALA A 100 0.12 5.52 -8.27
N THR A 101 -1.12 5.71 -8.72
CA THR A 101 -1.57 6.93 -9.41
C THR A 101 -2.87 7.37 -8.76
N VAL A 102 -2.99 8.63 -8.39
CA VAL A 102 -4.27 9.21 -7.96
C VAL A 102 -4.79 10.12 -9.05
N THR A 103 -6.07 9.99 -9.41
CA THR A 103 -6.74 10.92 -10.32
C THR A 103 -7.83 11.68 -9.60
N SER A 104 -7.86 13.01 -9.76
CA SER A 104 -8.83 13.90 -9.13
C SER A 104 -9.68 14.62 -10.18
N SER A 105 -10.99 14.69 -9.95
CA SER A 105 -11.92 15.43 -10.82
C SER A 105 -11.91 16.95 -10.63
N GLY A 106 -11.40 17.48 -9.52
CA GLY A 106 -11.39 18.94 -9.24
C GLY A 106 -10.00 19.54 -9.03
N GLY A 107 -8.94 18.83 -9.41
CA GLY A 107 -7.60 19.41 -9.60
C GLY A 107 -6.77 19.62 -8.32
N THR A 108 -7.35 19.49 -7.14
CA THR A 108 -6.66 19.49 -5.84
C THR A 108 -6.50 18.05 -5.33
N MET A 109 -5.35 17.76 -4.70
CA MET A 109 -4.99 16.46 -4.09
C MET A 109 -4.97 16.34 -2.55
N PRO A 110 -5.06 17.41 -1.73
CA PRO A 110 -4.87 17.28 -0.30
C PRO A 110 -5.94 16.41 0.39
N GLU A 111 -7.04 16.08 -0.28
CA GLU A 111 -8.20 15.36 0.29
C GLU A 111 -8.37 13.96 -0.36
N ALA A 112 -7.26 13.29 -0.68
CA ALA A 112 -7.24 11.92 -1.22
C ALA A 112 -6.64 10.96 -0.20
N GLU A 113 -7.48 10.37 0.66
CA GLU A 113 -6.99 9.35 1.57
C GLU A 113 -6.59 8.10 0.79
N SER A 114 -5.41 7.56 1.08
CA SER A 114 -4.95 6.33 0.43
C SER A 114 -4.07 5.51 1.36
N VAL A 115 -4.15 4.19 1.22
CA VAL A 115 -3.17 3.25 1.78
C VAL A 115 -2.85 2.16 0.76
N VAL A 116 -1.56 1.90 0.58
CA VAL A 116 -1.04 0.84 -0.30
C VAL A 116 0.09 0.11 0.41
N GLY A 117 -0.13 -1.14 0.80
CA GLY A 117 0.90 -1.93 1.46
C GLY A 117 0.39 -3.22 2.09
N PHE A 118 0.95 -3.57 3.25
CA PHE A 118 0.63 -4.77 3.99
C PHE A 118 0.28 -4.42 5.43
N THR A 119 -0.97 -4.66 5.84
CA THR A 119 -1.45 -4.32 7.19
C THR A 119 -2.14 -5.51 7.86
N SER A 120 -2.17 -5.51 9.19
CA SER A 120 -2.94 -6.47 10.00
C SER A 120 -4.42 -6.14 10.06
N ASP A 121 -4.83 -5.02 9.46
CA ASP A 121 -6.11 -4.43 9.76
C ASP A 121 -7.29 -5.30 9.34
N VAL A 122 -8.38 -5.06 10.06
CA VAL A 122 -9.46 -5.97 10.38
C VAL A 122 -10.68 -5.48 9.62
N GLN A 123 -11.40 -6.41 8.97
CA GLN A 123 -12.69 -6.32 8.25
C GLN A 123 -13.73 -5.28 8.75
N THR A 124 -13.39 -4.00 8.80
CA THR A 124 -14.23 -2.93 9.35
C THR A 124 -14.16 -1.69 8.46
N THR A 125 -15.11 -0.78 8.66
CA THR A 125 -15.33 0.41 7.82
C THR A 125 -14.38 1.57 8.12
N GLY A 126 -13.44 1.42 9.05
CA GLY A 126 -12.63 2.51 9.57
C GLY A 126 -11.14 2.20 9.52
N PHE A 127 -10.57 2.09 8.32
CA PHE A 127 -9.12 1.99 8.09
C PHE A 127 -8.37 3.28 8.50
N VAL A 128 -9.14 4.37 8.55
CA VAL A 128 -8.79 5.72 9.00
C VAL A 128 -9.90 6.14 9.98
N ASP A 129 -9.60 7.05 10.90
CA ASP A 129 -10.62 7.61 11.78
C ASP A 129 -11.71 8.38 10.99
N THR A 130 -12.80 8.73 11.67
CA THR A 130 -13.95 9.40 11.04
C THR A 130 -13.59 10.73 10.38
N LEU A 131 -12.52 11.38 10.82
CA LEU A 131 -12.10 12.70 10.33
C LEU A 131 -10.98 12.61 9.29
N GLY A 132 -10.49 11.41 8.96
CA GLY A 132 -9.34 11.27 8.07
C GLY A 132 -8.01 11.71 8.67
N THR A 133 -7.94 11.92 9.99
CA THR A 133 -6.78 12.54 10.67
C THR A 133 -5.81 11.55 11.28
N ALA A 134 -6.20 10.29 11.41
CA ALA A 134 -5.35 9.24 11.99
C ALA A 134 -5.67 7.87 11.41
N TRP A 135 -4.63 7.03 11.30
CA TRP A 135 -4.76 5.63 10.92
C TRP A 135 -5.38 4.80 12.04
N ALA A 136 -6.22 3.84 11.67
CA ALA A 136 -6.92 2.98 12.62
C ALA A 136 -6.49 1.49 12.56
N TRP A 137 -5.36 1.22 11.91
CA TRP A 137 -4.73 -0.10 11.84
C TRP A 137 -3.55 -0.25 12.82
N ASN A 138 -3.24 -1.48 13.21
CA ASN A 138 -2.30 -1.76 14.32
C ASN A 138 -0.89 -2.16 13.87
N ASP A 139 -0.78 -3.07 12.91
CA ASP A 139 0.50 -3.65 12.48
C ASP A 139 0.66 -3.59 10.98
N GLY A 140 1.90 -3.44 10.51
CA GLY A 140 2.22 -3.52 9.09
C GLY A 140 3.15 -2.43 8.58
N VAL A 141 3.22 -2.31 7.26
CA VAL A 141 3.95 -1.26 6.54
C VAL A 141 3.17 -0.89 5.28
N ALA A 142 2.95 0.40 5.08
CA ALA A 142 2.28 0.89 3.89
C ALA A 142 2.70 2.31 3.54
N PHE A 143 2.56 2.67 2.26
CA PHE A 143 2.54 4.06 1.85
C PHE A 143 1.13 4.59 2.03
N CYS A 144 1.01 5.73 2.69
CA CYS A 144 -0.26 6.29 3.11
C CYS A 144 -0.34 7.79 2.87
N HIS A 145 -1.55 8.30 2.68
CA HIS A 145 -1.88 9.72 2.59
C HIS A 145 -3.16 9.98 3.38
N LEU A 146 -3.13 10.85 4.39
CA LEU A 146 -4.30 11.22 5.21
C LEU A 146 -5.09 12.35 4.54
N ASP A 147 -6.27 12.65 5.09
CA ASP A 147 -7.01 13.84 4.70
C ASP A 147 -6.24 15.11 5.08
N ALA A 148 -6.32 16.12 4.21
CA ALA A 148 -5.56 17.36 4.23
C ALA A 148 -4.03 17.22 4.37
N ALA A 149 -3.46 16.02 4.18
CA ALA A 149 -2.01 15.84 4.16
C ALA A 149 -1.39 16.57 2.96
N THR A 150 -0.14 16.99 3.11
CA THR A 150 0.61 17.70 2.05
C THR A 150 1.71 16.82 1.47
N GLU A 151 1.79 15.58 1.92
CA GLU A 151 2.75 14.59 1.45
C GLU A 151 2.25 13.17 1.71
N ILE A 152 2.73 12.25 0.89
CA ILE A 152 2.62 10.82 1.14
C ILE A 152 3.63 10.45 2.24
N SER A 153 3.32 9.44 3.04
CA SER A 153 4.20 8.94 4.09
C SER A 153 4.37 7.44 4.01
N LEU A 154 5.53 6.92 4.39
CA LEU A 154 5.61 5.54 4.87
C LEU A 154 5.09 5.50 6.30
N VAL A 155 4.15 4.60 6.57
CA VAL A 155 3.66 4.33 7.92
C VAL A 155 4.00 2.90 8.28
N VAL A 156 4.62 2.72 9.45
CA VAL A 156 5.02 1.43 10.02
C VAL A 156 4.35 1.25 11.36
N GLY A 157 3.62 0.15 11.53
CA GLY A 157 2.86 -0.16 12.74
C GLY A 157 3.28 -1.44 13.44
N ASN A 158 3.19 -1.41 14.78
CA ASN A 158 3.32 -2.57 15.67
C ASN A 158 2.56 -2.35 16.97
N GLY A 159 1.58 -3.21 17.24
CA GLY A 159 0.78 -3.16 18.46
C GLY A 159 0.09 -1.82 18.68
N GLY A 160 -0.32 -1.14 17.60
CA GLY A 160 -0.97 0.19 17.65
C GLY A 160 -0.01 1.37 17.84
N THR A 161 1.31 1.13 17.91
CA THR A 161 2.31 2.19 17.82
C THR A 161 2.69 2.41 16.36
N LEU A 162 2.60 3.65 15.88
CA LEU A 162 2.90 4.01 14.50
C LEU A 162 4.17 4.87 14.42
N GLN A 163 5.01 4.61 13.42
CA GLN A 163 6.05 5.53 12.95
C GLN A 163 5.65 6.01 11.55
N THR A 164 5.65 7.33 11.36
CA THR A 164 5.29 7.98 10.09
C THR A 164 6.50 8.74 9.56
N ILE A 165 6.86 8.50 8.31
CA ILE A 165 8.03 9.10 7.65
C ILE A 165 7.56 9.71 6.33
N GLY A 166 7.55 11.04 6.24
CA GLY A 166 7.15 11.77 5.04
C GLY A 166 8.12 11.57 3.88
N ILE A 167 7.61 11.49 2.65
CA ILE A 167 8.45 11.42 1.45
C ILE A 167 8.77 12.80 0.84
N GLY A 168 8.24 13.89 1.41
CA GLY A 168 8.48 15.26 0.94
C GLY A 168 7.70 15.66 -0.32
N GLN A 169 6.72 14.87 -0.74
CA GLN A 169 5.91 15.12 -1.93
C GLN A 169 4.50 14.52 -1.82
N ASP A 170 3.55 15.22 -2.44
CA ASP A 170 2.15 14.81 -2.59
C ASP A 170 1.92 14.10 -3.94
N TYR A 171 0.74 13.50 -4.12
CA TYR A 171 0.26 13.06 -5.42
C TYR A 171 0.11 14.24 -6.38
N VAL A 172 0.36 13.97 -7.65
CA VAL A 172 -0.01 14.84 -8.76
C VAL A 172 -1.03 14.10 -9.63
N SER A 173 -2.14 14.75 -9.96
CA SER A 173 -3.25 14.13 -10.69
C SER A 173 -2.80 13.43 -11.97
N GLY A 174 -3.08 12.12 -12.06
CA GLY A 174 -2.77 11.30 -13.22
C GLY A 174 -1.28 11.01 -13.42
N VAL A 175 -0.42 11.38 -12.47
CA VAL A 175 1.01 11.07 -12.51
C VAL A 175 1.27 9.84 -11.65
N ALA A 176 1.80 8.80 -12.27
CA ALA A 176 2.23 7.60 -11.57
C ALA A 176 3.50 7.89 -10.75
N LEU A 177 3.51 7.43 -9.51
CA LEU A 177 4.66 7.48 -8.62
C LEU A 177 5.09 6.07 -8.27
N ARG A 178 6.38 5.76 -8.43
CA ARG A 178 6.97 4.56 -7.84
C ARG A 178 7.47 4.89 -6.45
N LEU A 179 6.86 4.26 -5.44
CA LEU A 179 7.18 4.43 -4.04
C LEU A 179 7.90 3.19 -3.53
N ALA A 180 9.04 3.36 -2.87
CA ALA A 180 9.76 2.23 -2.28
C ALA A 180 10.36 2.56 -0.91
N CYS A 181 10.45 1.54 -0.06
CA CYS A 181 11.12 1.58 1.21
C CYS A 181 12.13 0.42 1.27
N TYR A 182 13.39 0.74 1.54
CA TYR A 182 14.39 -0.23 1.97
C TYR A 182 14.65 -0.07 3.46
N TYR A 183 14.44 -1.15 4.21
CA TYR A 183 14.76 -1.24 5.62
C TYR A 183 16.01 -2.11 5.81
N ASP A 184 17.05 -1.53 6.39
CA ASP A 184 18.37 -2.19 6.53
C ASP A 184 18.58 -2.94 7.86
N GLY A 185 17.54 -3.04 8.69
CA GLY A 185 17.61 -3.59 10.05
C GLY A 185 17.74 -2.51 11.14
N SER A 186 17.91 -1.25 10.74
CA SER A 186 18.03 -0.10 11.66
C SER A 186 17.40 1.20 11.14
N THR A 187 17.31 1.38 9.83
CA THR A 187 16.89 2.63 9.19
C THR A 187 15.94 2.33 8.04
N TYR A 188 14.87 3.12 7.94
CA TYR A 188 13.99 3.17 6.80
C TYR A 188 14.52 4.19 5.80
N ARG A 189 14.73 3.77 4.56
CA ARG A 189 15.15 4.63 3.45
C ARG A 189 14.05 4.64 2.41
N LEU A 190 13.50 5.81 2.13
CA LEU A 190 12.37 5.98 1.22
C LEU A 190 12.86 6.49 -0.12
N TYR A 191 12.27 5.96 -1.18
CA TYR A 191 12.61 6.28 -2.55
C TYR A 191 11.37 6.64 -3.35
N VAL A 192 11.53 7.65 -4.20
CA VAL A 192 10.56 8.03 -5.22
C VAL A 192 11.23 7.89 -6.56
N ASP A 193 10.62 7.13 -7.46
CA ASP A 193 11.13 6.90 -8.80
C ASP A 193 12.59 6.40 -8.84
N GLY A 194 13.03 5.77 -7.74
CA GLY A 194 14.38 5.21 -7.58
C GLY A 194 15.40 6.17 -6.96
N ALA A 195 15.04 7.41 -6.63
CA ALA A 195 15.89 8.35 -5.89
C ALA A 195 15.54 8.33 -4.40
N GLU A 196 16.53 8.25 -3.51
CA GLU A 196 16.32 8.36 -2.05
C GLU A 196 15.84 9.78 -1.72
N VAL A 197 14.67 9.91 -1.08
CA VAL A 197 14.04 11.19 -0.71
C VAL A 197 14.01 11.42 0.80
N ALA A 198 14.01 10.35 1.59
CA ALA A 198 14.00 10.42 3.04
C ALA A 198 14.72 9.21 3.66
N SER A 199 15.25 9.40 4.86
CA SER A 199 15.85 8.33 5.65
C SER A 199 15.66 8.61 7.14
N GLU A 200 15.11 7.65 7.87
CA GLU A 200 14.85 7.82 9.31
C GLU A 200 15.21 6.56 10.10
N ALA A 201 15.78 6.76 11.29
CA ALA A 201 16.08 5.67 12.21
C ALA A 201 14.78 4.97 12.65
N ARG A 202 14.84 3.65 12.81
CA ARG A 202 13.70 2.87 13.27
C ARG A 202 13.36 3.20 14.72
N VAL A 203 12.14 3.70 14.92
CA VAL A 203 11.46 3.76 16.22
C VAL A 203 10.50 2.58 16.37
N THR A 204 9.80 2.22 15.29
CA THR A 204 8.83 1.11 15.24
C THR A 204 9.27 0.09 14.19
N ALA A 205 9.20 -1.22 14.48
CA ALA A 205 9.42 -2.28 13.49
C ALA A 205 8.06 -2.80 12.98
N PRO A 206 7.87 -3.12 11.69
CA PRO A 206 6.58 -3.63 11.22
C PRO A 206 6.25 -4.96 11.90
N GLY A 207 4.97 -5.17 12.24
CA GLY A 207 4.44 -6.47 12.62
C GLY A 207 4.07 -6.62 14.09
N GLY A 208 3.92 -7.87 14.53
CA GLY A 208 3.29 -8.26 15.81
C GLY A 208 2.17 -9.28 15.59
N THR A 209 1.53 -9.22 14.42
CA THR A 209 0.51 -10.15 13.94
C THR A 209 0.66 -10.42 12.43
N ALA A 210 -0.16 -11.31 11.87
CA ALA A 210 -0.15 -11.59 10.44
C ALA A 210 -0.82 -10.45 9.66
N CYS A 211 -0.11 -9.94 8.65
CA CYS A 211 -0.53 -8.90 7.72
C CYS A 211 -0.96 -9.52 6.37
N GLY A 212 -1.85 -8.82 5.67
CA GLY A 212 -2.27 -9.10 4.31
C GLY A 212 -2.01 -7.89 3.42
N ALA A 213 -1.97 -8.08 2.10
CA ALA A 213 -1.98 -6.95 1.19
C ALA A 213 -3.27 -6.14 1.38
N SER A 214 -3.13 -4.83 1.47
CA SER A 214 -4.21 -3.88 1.77
C SER A 214 -4.11 -2.69 0.83
N LEU A 215 -5.21 -2.38 0.15
CA LEU A 215 -5.38 -1.20 -0.70
C LEU A 215 -6.60 -0.42 -0.20
N TYR A 216 -6.45 0.86 0.07
CA TYR A 216 -7.52 1.70 0.58
C TYR A 216 -7.55 3.03 -0.17
N THR A 217 -8.76 3.54 -0.40
CA THR A 217 -8.95 4.94 -0.76
C THR A 217 -10.24 5.48 -0.15
N LYS A 218 -10.27 6.78 0.15
CA LYS A 218 -11.48 7.52 0.47
C LYS A 218 -11.35 8.94 -0.06
N ASP A 219 -12.42 9.48 -0.61
CA ASP A 219 -12.48 10.91 -0.90
C ASP A 219 -12.70 11.68 0.42
N GLY A 220 -11.86 12.70 0.66
CA GLY A 220 -12.02 13.66 1.76
C GLY A 220 -12.86 14.88 1.36
N GLU A 221 -13.42 14.86 0.13
CA GLU A 221 -14.28 15.93 -0.37
C GLU A 221 -15.30 15.40 -1.39
N ALA A 222 -16.22 16.27 -1.80
CA ALA A 222 -17.24 15.99 -2.80
C ALA A 222 -16.68 15.92 -4.25
N GLN A 223 -15.56 15.21 -4.45
CA GLN A 223 -14.89 15.01 -5.72
C GLN A 223 -14.38 13.57 -5.82
N SER A 224 -14.49 12.95 -6.99
CA SER A 224 -13.96 11.61 -7.19
C SER A 224 -12.43 11.62 -7.13
N LYS A 225 -11.87 10.80 -6.25
CA LYS A 225 -10.44 10.52 -6.12
C LYS A 225 -10.22 9.04 -6.37
N ASP A 226 -9.79 8.70 -7.58
CA ASP A 226 -9.54 7.30 -7.91
C ASP A 226 -8.08 6.96 -7.59
N LEU A 227 -7.88 5.85 -6.87
CA LEU A 227 -6.55 5.30 -6.63
C LEU A 227 -6.33 4.11 -7.57
N LEU A 228 -5.35 4.24 -8.45
CA LEU A 228 -4.83 3.17 -9.27
C LEU A 228 -3.57 2.60 -8.61
N VAL A 229 -3.54 1.29 -8.38
CA VAL A 229 -2.34 0.56 -7.96
C VAL A 229 -1.98 -0.49 -8.99
N ASN A 230 -0.73 -0.50 -9.44
CA ASN A 230 -0.27 -1.43 -10.49
C ASN A 230 0.28 -2.74 -9.93
N TYR A 231 1.00 -2.68 -8.81
CA TYR A 231 1.55 -3.86 -8.15
C TYR A 231 1.90 -3.61 -6.68
N LEU A 232 2.07 -4.71 -5.95
CA LEU A 232 2.80 -4.74 -4.68
C LEU A 232 4.01 -5.66 -4.82
N TYR A 233 5.18 -5.19 -4.40
CA TYR A 233 6.40 -5.98 -4.33
C TYR A 233 6.96 -5.91 -2.92
N LEU A 234 7.19 -7.05 -2.29
CA LEU A 234 7.82 -7.14 -0.99
C LEU A 234 8.88 -8.24 -1.00
N ALA A 235 10.11 -7.90 -0.64
CA ALA A 235 11.16 -8.85 -0.32
C ALA A 235 11.52 -8.75 1.16
N VAL A 236 11.58 -9.88 1.86
CA VAL A 236 11.92 -9.95 3.30
C VAL A 236 13.07 -10.93 3.52
N GLU A 237 14.03 -10.56 4.35
CA GLU A 237 15.16 -11.41 4.72
C GLU A 237 14.69 -12.60 5.58
N LEU A 238 15.16 -13.81 5.25
CA LEU A 238 14.89 -15.07 5.96
C LEU A 238 15.73 -15.17 7.25
#